data_AF-A0A5C3NP92-F1
#
_entry.id   AF-A0A5C3NP92-F1
#
_cell.length_a   1.000
_cell.length_b   1.000
_cell.length_c   1.000
_cell.angle_alpha   90.00
_cell.angle_beta   90.00
_cell.angle_gamma   90.00
#
_symmetry.space_group_name_H-M   'P 1'
#
loop_
_entity.id
_entity.type
_entity.pdbx_description
1 polymer ?
#
loop_
_entity_poly.entity_id
_entity_poly.type
_entity_poly.pdbx_seq_one_letter_code
_entity_poly.pdbx_strand_id
1 'polypeptide(L)'
;MVGRERSKAIVRVLETAPHTKQPLLIKTDSKYSISCFREWMPNWLRNNFKSSTGEPVKNAPLIRYLSALLDQRAREGQKVHLQYVKGHAGIEGNEGADYCANQGAVLPQEPERDWDALIDDLPNVTAKVSVQPEALPTADPSQTELEVHSDMA
;
A
#
# COMPACT_ATOMS: atom_id res chain seq x y z
N MET A 1 0.66 -18.77 -3.09
CA MET A 1 0.76 -17.90 -1.90
C MET A 1 1.21 -16.50 -2.35
N VAL A 2 0.46 -15.85 -3.24
CA VAL A 2 0.94 -14.71 -4.02
C VAL A 2 0.59 -13.40 -3.28
N GLY A 3 1.56 -12.75 -2.65
CA GLY A 3 1.35 -11.41 -2.07
C GLY A 3 2.11 -11.08 -0.78
N ARG A 4 2.39 -12.08 0.08
CA ARG A 4 3.00 -11.86 1.41
C ARG A 4 4.34 -11.14 1.35
N GLU A 5 5.27 -11.65 0.56
CA GLU A 5 6.63 -11.10 0.47
C GLU A 5 6.64 -9.68 -0.09
N ARG A 6 5.69 -9.36 -0.96
CA ARG A 6 5.54 -8.01 -1.51
C ARG A 6 5.03 -7.02 -0.47
N SER A 7 4.10 -7.45 0.38
CA SER A 7 3.66 -6.66 1.53
C SER A 7 4.80 -6.47 2.55
N LYS A 8 5.61 -7.50 2.82
CA LYS A 8 6.80 -7.39 3.69
C LYS A 8 7.83 -6.41 3.14
N ALA A 9 8.06 -6.38 1.83
CA ALA A 9 8.95 -5.41 1.19
C ALA A 9 8.48 -3.96 1.44
N ILE A 10 7.17 -3.69 1.30
CA ILE A 10 6.60 -2.36 1.57
C ILE A 10 6.72 -2.01 3.06
N VAL A 11 6.42 -2.95 3.95
CA VAL A 11 6.64 -2.77 5.40
C VAL A 11 8.09 -2.36 5.66
N ARG A 12 9.05 -3.06 5.08
CA ARG A 12 10.47 -2.75 5.28
C ARG A 12 10.84 -1.36 4.81
N VAL A 13 10.31 -0.90 3.67
CA VAL A 13 10.45 0.48 3.20
C VAL A 13 9.87 1.46 4.23
N LEU A 14 8.67 1.20 4.75
CA LEU A 14 8.03 2.08 5.75
C LEU A 14 8.69 2.04 7.14
N GLU A 15 9.46 1.02 7.47
CA GLU A 15 10.26 0.98 8.72
C GLU A 15 11.59 1.73 8.58
N THR A 16 12.15 1.80 7.37
CA THR A 16 13.53 2.27 7.15
C THR A 16 13.62 3.63 6.48
N ALA A 17 12.59 4.01 5.71
CA ALA A 17 12.58 5.30 5.03
C ALA A 17 12.61 6.45 6.06
N PRO A 18 13.35 7.54 5.81
CA PRO A 18 13.38 8.68 6.70
C PRO A 18 11.99 9.22 7.00
N HIS A 19 11.72 9.51 8.27
CA HIS A 19 10.50 10.19 8.70
C HIS A 19 10.67 11.69 8.48
N THR A 20 9.97 12.22 7.48
CA THR A 20 10.06 13.64 7.07
C THR A 20 8.69 14.16 6.67
N LYS A 21 8.52 15.47 6.50
CA LYS A 21 7.27 16.03 5.95
C LYS A 21 7.15 15.92 4.43
N GLN A 22 8.15 15.35 3.75
CA GLN A 22 8.16 15.21 2.28
C GLN A 22 7.43 13.94 1.85
N PRO A 23 6.61 13.98 0.77
CA PRO A 23 5.91 12.80 0.28
C PRO A 23 6.86 11.64 -0.04
N LEU A 24 6.48 10.42 0.37
CA LEU A 24 7.20 9.19 0.05
C LEU A 24 6.51 8.50 -1.13
N LEU A 25 7.23 8.34 -2.25
CA LEU A 25 6.75 7.60 -3.43
C LEU A 25 7.37 6.20 -3.48
N ILE A 26 6.54 5.18 -3.37
CA ILE A 26 6.93 3.77 -3.52
C ILE A 26 6.53 3.31 -4.92
N LYS A 27 7.53 2.95 -5.74
CA LYS A 27 7.31 2.35 -7.06
C LYS A 27 7.30 0.83 -6.94
N THR A 28 6.32 0.18 -7.56
CA THR A 28 6.22 -1.28 -7.56
C THR A 28 5.61 -1.78 -8.85
N ASP A 29 6.10 -2.89 -9.37
CA ASP A 29 5.48 -3.62 -10.48
C ASP A 29 4.39 -4.59 -10.03
N SER A 30 4.12 -4.65 -8.72
CA SER A 30 3.14 -5.54 -8.17
C SER A 30 1.74 -4.96 -8.24
N LYS A 31 0.95 -5.47 -9.19
CA LYS A 31 -0.50 -5.22 -9.21
C LYS A 31 -1.18 -5.62 -7.89
N TYR A 32 -0.72 -6.70 -7.25
CA TYR A 32 -1.21 -7.11 -5.94
C TYR A 32 -1.01 -6.02 -4.88
N SER A 33 0.20 -5.46 -4.78
CA SER A 33 0.48 -4.39 -3.83
C SER A 33 -0.36 -3.15 -4.11
N ILE A 34 -0.51 -2.78 -5.38
CA ILE A 34 -1.34 -1.63 -5.80
C ILE A 34 -2.80 -1.83 -5.38
N SER A 35 -3.42 -2.96 -5.72
CA SER A 35 -4.82 -3.24 -5.35
C SER A 35 -5.00 -3.43 -3.84
N CYS A 36 -4.03 -4.06 -3.16
CA CYS A 36 -4.03 -4.15 -1.70
C CYS A 36 -4.13 -2.77 -1.05
N PHE A 37 -3.32 -1.82 -1.53
CA PHE A 37 -3.24 -0.48 -0.96
C PHE A 37 -4.43 0.41 -1.32
N ARG A 38 -4.87 0.37 -2.58
CA ARG A 38 -5.89 1.29 -3.12
C ARG A 38 -7.31 0.78 -2.96
N GLU A 39 -7.52 -0.54 -3.06
CA GLU A 39 -8.86 -1.13 -3.18
C GLU A 39 -9.23 -1.91 -1.92
N TRP A 40 -8.35 -2.78 -1.43
CA TRP A 40 -8.72 -3.77 -0.43
C TRP A 40 -8.54 -3.28 1.01
N MET A 41 -7.42 -2.63 1.31
CA MET A 41 -7.11 -2.15 2.66
C MET A 41 -8.17 -1.20 3.22
N PRO A 42 -8.72 -0.23 2.46
CA PRO A 42 -9.82 0.61 2.95
C PRO A 42 -11.07 -0.19 3.31
N ASN A 43 -11.38 -1.26 2.56
CA ASN A 43 -12.53 -2.12 2.83
C ASN A 43 -12.29 -3.01 4.05
N TRP A 44 -11.08 -3.56 4.16
CA TRP A 44 -10.68 -4.40 5.29
C TRP A 44 -10.63 -3.61 6.59
N LEU A 45 -10.15 -2.36 6.58
CA LEU A 45 -10.17 -1.50 7.76
C LEU A 45 -11.60 -1.29 8.28
N ARG A 46 -12.56 -1.05 7.38
CA ARG A 46 -13.98 -0.91 7.74
C ARG A 46 -14.61 -2.20 8.26
N ASN A 47 -14.13 -3.36 7.81
CA ASN A 47 -14.63 -4.66 8.23
C ASN A 47 -13.71 -5.38 9.25
N ASN A 48 -12.92 -4.63 10.00
CA ASN A 48 -11.99 -5.14 11.01
C ASN A 48 -11.12 -6.32 10.53
N PHE A 49 -10.58 -6.19 9.31
CA PHE A 49 -9.74 -7.16 8.61
C PHE A 49 -10.38 -8.53 8.41
N LYS A 50 -11.71 -8.57 8.22
CA LYS A 50 -12.48 -9.77 7.87
C LYS A 50 -12.94 -9.75 6.42
N SER A 51 -13.05 -10.94 5.83
CA SER A 51 -13.63 -11.17 4.51
C SER A 51 -15.16 -11.06 4.56
N SER A 52 -15.81 -11.17 3.40
CA SER A 52 -17.27 -11.26 3.30
C SER A 52 -17.86 -12.49 4.01
N THR A 53 -17.06 -13.52 4.28
CA THR A 53 -17.48 -14.72 5.02
C THR A 53 -17.27 -14.60 6.53
N GLY A 54 -16.78 -13.45 7.02
CA GLY A 54 -16.50 -13.20 8.44
C GLY A 54 -15.15 -13.72 8.92
N GLU A 55 -14.42 -14.44 8.07
CA GLU A 55 -13.08 -14.98 8.38
C GLU A 55 -12.01 -13.89 8.26
N PRO A 56 -10.91 -13.96 9.04
CA PRO A 56 -9.78 -13.05 8.86
C PRO A 56 -9.22 -13.10 7.44
N VAL A 57 -8.88 -11.93 6.90
CA VAL A 57 -8.23 -11.87 5.58
C VAL A 57 -6.86 -12.55 5.62
N LYS A 58 -6.42 -13.05 4.47
CA LYS A 58 -5.13 -13.73 4.37
C LYS A 58 -3.99 -12.78 4.78
N ASN A 59 -3.13 -13.25 5.68
CA ASN A 59 -2.05 -12.46 6.29
C ASN A 59 -2.55 -11.22 7.07
N ALA A 60 -3.74 -11.28 7.68
CA ALA A 60 -4.33 -10.16 8.43
C ALA A 60 -3.36 -9.46 9.41
N PRO A 61 -2.55 -10.16 10.23
CA PRO A 61 -1.59 -9.48 11.13
C PRO A 61 -0.60 -8.57 10.38
N LEU A 62 0.02 -9.05 9.30
CA LEU A 62 0.93 -8.27 8.46
C LEU A 62 0.22 -7.05 7.83
N ILE A 63 -1.02 -7.23 7.35
CA ILE A 63 -1.78 -6.14 6.72
C ILE A 63 -2.21 -5.09 7.76
N ARG A 64 -2.54 -5.51 8.98
CA ARG A 64 -2.78 -4.59 10.11
C ARG A 64 -1.55 -3.77 10.43
N TYR A 65 -0.39 -4.41 10.54
CA TYR A 65 0.86 -3.70 10.82
C TYR A 65 1.22 -2.71 9.70
N LEU A 66 1.08 -3.13 8.44
CA LEU A 66 1.23 -2.24 7.28
C LEU A 66 0.28 -1.03 7.37
N SER A 67 -1.00 -1.26 7.69
CA SER A 67 -1.97 -0.17 7.87
C SER A 67 -1.60 0.78 9.02
N ALA A 68 -1.05 0.26 10.11
CA ALA A 68 -0.62 1.06 11.26
C ALA A 68 0.59 1.94 10.92
N LEU A 69 1.57 1.41 10.19
CA LEU A 69 2.71 2.20 9.70
C LEU A 69 2.27 3.34 8.77
N LEU A 70 1.27 3.11 7.91
CA LEU A 70 0.73 4.15 7.03
C LEU A 70 0.00 5.24 7.81
N ASP A 71 -0.79 4.86 8.80
CA ASP A 71 -1.46 5.80 9.69
C ASP A 71 -0.44 6.63 10.48
N GLN A 72 0.61 6.00 11.01
CA GLN A 72 1.72 6.71 11.66
C GLN A 72 2.35 7.75 10.73
N ARG A 73 2.73 7.36 9.50
CA ARG A 73 3.30 8.28 8.50
C ARG A 73 2.37 9.46 8.22
N ALA A 74 1.08 9.21 8.09
CA ALA A 74 0.09 10.25 7.86
C ALA A 74 -0.02 11.22 9.04
N ARG A 75 -0.04 10.72 10.29
CA ARG A 75 -0.07 11.54 11.51
C ARG A 75 1.17 12.43 11.65
N GLU A 76 2.32 11.96 11.18
CA GLU A 76 3.57 12.73 11.15
C GLU A 76 3.64 13.73 9.98
N GLY A 77 2.60 13.78 9.14
CA GLY A 77 2.52 14.69 7.99
C GLY A 77 3.22 14.17 6.73
N GLN A 78 3.60 12.89 6.69
CA GLN A 78 4.25 12.27 5.55
C GLN A 78 3.25 11.48 4.69
N LYS A 79 2.92 12.02 3.51
CA LYS A 79 2.03 11.32 2.56
C LYS A 79 2.76 10.18 1.87
N VAL A 80 2.21 8.97 1.91
CA VAL A 80 2.74 7.80 1.19
C VAL A 80 1.93 7.57 -0.08
N HIS A 81 2.61 7.50 -1.22
CA HIS A 81 2.01 7.23 -2.52
C HIS A 81 2.61 5.96 -3.12
N LEU A 82 1.75 5.12 -3.71
CA LEU A 82 2.18 3.98 -4.51
C LEU A 82 1.96 4.27 -5.99
N GLN A 83 2.96 4.00 -6.80
CA GLN A 83 2.91 4.10 -8.26
C GLN A 83 3.24 2.75 -8.90
N TYR A 84 2.36 2.30 -9.79
CA TYR A 84 2.63 1.13 -10.62
C TYR A 84 3.71 1.49 -11.65
N VAL A 85 4.70 0.62 -11.78
CA VAL A 85 5.66 0.65 -12.88
C VAL A 85 5.63 -0.68 -13.63
N LYS A 86 5.98 -0.67 -14.91
CA LYS A 86 6.10 -1.91 -15.67
C LYS A 86 7.38 -2.63 -15.23
N GLY A 87 7.27 -3.90 -14.84
CA GLY A 87 8.43 -4.75 -14.57
C GLY A 87 9.26 -4.98 -15.84
N HIS A 88 10.58 -5.20 -15.67
CA HIS A 88 11.54 -5.43 -16.75
C HIS A 88 11.52 -4.36 -17.86
N ALA A 89 11.39 -3.09 -17.47
CA ALA A 89 11.27 -1.96 -18.38
C ALA A 89 12.50 -1.03 -18.39
N GLY A 90 13.66 -1.46 -17.89
CA GLY A 90 14.87 -0.60 -17.82
C GLY A 90 14.85 0.39 -16.65
N ILE A 91 13.95 0.21 -15.67
CA ILE A 91 13.87 1.11 -14.51
C ILE A 91 14.88 0.62 -13.47
N GLU A 92 16.04 1.25 -13.43
CA GLU A 92 17.19 0.88 -12.60
C GLU A 92 16.80 0.48 -11.16
N GLY A 93 16.01 1.30 -10.47
CA GLY A 93 15.58 1.00 -9.10
C GLY A 93 14.65 -0.23 -8.99
N ASN A 94 13.80 -0.49 -9.99
CA ASN A 94 12.96 -1.69 -10.01
C ASN A 94 13.79 -2.93 -10.33
N GLU A 95 14.73 -2.83 -11.27
CA GLU A 95 15.63 -3.93 -11.64
C GLU A 95 16.56 -4.32 -10.49
N GLY A 96 17.07 -3.33 -9.75
CA GLY A 96 17.80 -3.58 -8.51
C GLY A 96 16.94 -4.28 -7.45
N ALA A 97 15.68 -3.87 -7.29
CA ALA A 97 14.75 -4.54 -6.38
C ALA A 97 14.45 -5.99 -6.80
N ASP A 98 14.22 -6.23 -8.10
CA ASP A 98 14.01 -7.58 -8.65
C ASP A 98 15.24 -8.47 -8.45
N TYR A 99 16.44 -7.93 -8.68
CA TYR A 99 17.70 -8.64 -8.43
C TYR A 99 17.82 -9.05 -6.96
N CYS A 100 17.62 -8.11 -6.02
CA CYS A 100 17.66 -8.39 -4.59
C CYS A 100 16.60 -9.42 -4.16
N ALA A 101 15.38 -9.34 -4.72
CA ALA A 101 14.32 -10.30 -4.44
C ALA A 101 14.68 -11.71 -4.93
N ASN A 102 15.31 -11.84 -6.09
CA ASN A 102 15.80 -13.12 -6.62
C ASN A 102 16.90 -13.73 -5.74
N GLN A 103 17.82 -12.90 -5.22
CA GLN A 103 18.84 -13.38 -4.27
C GLN A 103 18.21 -13.81 -2.94
N GLY A 104 17.21 -13.07 -2.45
CA GLY A 104 16.49 -13.43 -1.22
C GLY A 104 15.68 -14.74 -1.35
N ALA A 105 15.19 -15.06 -2.55
CA ALA A 105 14.36 -16.25 -2.78
C ALA A 105 15.10 -17.59 -2.61
N VAL A 106 16.44 -17.59 -2.63
CA VAL A 106 17.27 -18.78 -2.41
C VAL A 106 17.78 -18.91 -0.98
N LEU A 107 17.55 -17.91 -0.13
CA LEU A 107 17.91 -17.95 1.28
C LEU A 107 16.88 -18.73 2.09
N PRO A 108 17.25 -19.27 3.27
CA PRO A 108 16.30 -19.86 4.19
C PRO A 108 15.17 -18.90 4.52
N GLN A 109 13.96 -19.43 4.70
CA GLN A 109 12.83 -18.62 5.13
C GLN A 109 13.06 -18.16 6.58
N GLU A 110 13.09 -16.85 6.79
CA GLU A 110 13.10 -16.27 8.13
C GLU A 110 11.79 -16.59 8.87
N PRO A 111 11.84 -16.82 10.19
CA PRO A 111 10.64 -17.01 11.00
C PRO A 111 9.71 -15.80 10.86
N GLU A 112 8.41 -16.07 10.87
CA GLU A 112 7.42 -14.98 10.78
C GLU A 112 7.49 -14.11 12.04
N ARG A 113 7.52 -12.79 11.85
CA ARG A 113 7.48 -11.82 12.94
C ARG A 113 6.11 -11.83 13.60
N ASP A 114 6.07 -11.52 14.89
CA ASP A 114 4.82 -11.18 15.55
C ASP A 114 4.40 -9.76 15.15
N TRP A 115 3.61 -9.67 14.08
CA TRP A 115 3.16 -8.41 13.53
C TRP A 115 2.24 -7.63 14.47
N ASP A 116 1.47 -8.31 15.31
CA ASP A 116 0.54 -7.64 16.22
C ASP A 116 1.30 -7.02 17.39
N ALA A 117 2.28 -7.73 17.96
CA ALA A 117 3.15 -7.15 19.01
C ALA A 117 3.90 -5.90 18.51
N LEU A 118 4.31 -5.88 17.24
CA LEU A 118 4.98 -4.72 16.64
C LEU A 118 4.07 -3.50 16.49
N ILE A 119 2.74 -3.67 16.44
CA ILE A 119 1.79 -2.54 16.43
C ILE A 119 1.80 -1.86 17.79
N ASP A 120 1.89 -2.63 18.87
CA ASP A 120 1.87 -2.11 20.24
C ASP A 120 3.08 -1.22 20.54
N ASP A 121 4.20 -1.48 19.87
CA ASP A 121 5.45 -0.71 19.99
C ASP A 121 5.46 0.59 19.15
N LEU A 122 4.47 0.83 18.28
CA LEU A 122 4.44 2.04 17.45
C LEU A 122 4.08 3.28 18.30
N PRO A 123 4.84 4.39 18.17
CA PRO A 123 4.59 5.59 18.97
C PRO A 123 3.20 6.18 18.68
N ASN A 124 2.40 6.35 19.74
CA ASN A 124 1.06 6.96 19.77
C ASN A 124 0.01 6.32 18.83
N VAL A 125 -0.22 5.01 18.92
CA VAL A 125 -1.43 4.36 18.36
C VAL A 125 -2.69 4.56 19.23
N THR A 126 -2.57 5.17 20.42
CA THR A 126 -3.68 5.51 21.33
C THR A 126 -4.50 6.73 20.90
N ALA A 127 -5.07 6.68 19.71
CA ALA A 127 -6.31 7.35 19.41
C ALA A 127 -7.12 6.38 18.58
N LYS A 128 -8.27 5.95 19.13
CA LYS A 128 -9.26 5.12 18.43
C LYS A 128 -9.33 5.59 16.99
N VAL A 129 -9.02 4.70 16.05
CA VAL A 129 -9.24 4.92 14.61
C VAL A 129 -10.72 5.26 14.45
N SER A 130 -11.01 6.55 14.47
CA SER A 130 -12.30 7.17 14.20
C SER A 130 -12.11 7.82 12.86
N VAL A 131 -12.28 7.02 11.81
CA VAL A 131 -12.25 7.52 10.44
C VAL A 131 -13.52 8.36 10.27
N GLN A 132 -13.39 9.68 10.33
CA GLN A 132 -14.37 10.54 9.67
C GLN A 132 -14.17 10.37 8.16
N PRO A 133 -15.24 10.16 7.38
CA PRO A 133 -15.13 10.05 5.94
C PRO A 133 -14.92 11.46 5.38
N GLU A 134 -13.67 11.89 5.27
CA GLU A 134 -13.38 13.10 4.50
C GLU A 134 -13.52 12.75 3.02
N ALA A 135 -14.49 13.41 2.37
CA ALA A 135 -14.91 13.15 1.01
C ALA A 135 -13.73 13.33 0.04
N LEU A 136 -13.61 12.39 -0.92
CA LEU A 136 -12.82 12.61 -2.13
C LEU A 136 -13.24 13.96 -2.74
N PRO A 137 -12.30 14.79 -3.24
CA PRO A 137 -12.67 15.92 -4.05
C PRO A 137 -13.46 15.41 -5.26
N THR A 138 -14.74 15.76 -5.32
CA THR A 138 -15.61 15.49 -6.46
C THR A 138 -15.02 16.20 -7.67
N ALA A 139 -14.75 15.44 -8.73
CA ALA A 139 -14.40 16.00 -10.02
C ALA A 139 -15.49 17.00 -10.44
N ASP A 140 -15.05 18.20 -10.82
CA ASP A 140 -15.88 19.27 -11.37
C ASP A 140 -16.53 18.76 -12.69
N PRO A 141 -17.86 18.72 -12.80
CA PRO A 141 -18.54 18.25 -14.00
C PRO A 141 -18.59 19.30 -15.13
N SER A 142 -17.86 20.41 -15.05
CA SER A 142 -17.92 21.48 -16.07
C SER A 142 -17.03 21.30 -17.31
N GLN A 143 -16.51 20.09 -17.58
CA GLN A 143 -15.83 19.80 -18.86
C GLN A 143 -16.45 18.60 -19.57
N THR A 144 -17.63 18.80 -20.16
CA THR A 144 -18.14 17.97 -21.25
C THR A 144 -18.95 18.87 -22.17
N GLU A 145 -18.41 19.18 -23.37
CA GLU A 145 -19.07 19.07 -24.67
C GLU A 145 -18.31 19.82 -25.79
N LEU A 146 -18.54 19.34 -27.02
CA LEU A 146 -18.21 19.87 -28.37
C LEU A 146 -16.84 19.42 -28.93
N GLU A 147 -16.72 18.73 -30.07
CA GLU A 147 -17.64 18.45 -31.18
C GLU A 147 -17.23 17.14 -31.90
N VAL A 148 -18.22 16.33 -32.26
CA VAL A 148 -18.10 15.31 -33.29
C VAL A 148 -18.49 16.00 -34.60
N HIS A 149 -17.57 16.13 -35.54
CA HIS A 149 -17.93 16.39 -36.94
C HIS A 149 -17.59 15.16 -37.78
N SER A 150 -18.68 14.48 -38.14
CA SER A 150 -18.80 13.66 -39.33
C SER A 150 -18.62 14.56 -40.55
N ASP A 151 -17.77 14.17 -41.49
CA ASP A 151 -18.13 14.30 -42.90
C ASP A 151 -17.43 13.23 -43.75
N MET A 152 -18.24 12.64 -44.62
CA MET A 152 -17.87 11.74 -45.72
C MET A 152 -17.16 12.52 -46.83
N ALA A 153 -16.08 11.95 -47.36
CA ALA A 153 -15.73 11.89 -48.78
C ALA A 153 -14.57 10.91 -48.98
#